data_AF-T0PPA6-F1
#
_entry.id   AF-T0PPA6-F1
#
_cell.length_a   1.000
_cell.length_b   1.000
_cell.length_c   1.000
_cell.angle_alpha   90.00
_cell.angle_beta   90.00
_cell.angle_gamma   90.00
#
_symmetry.space_group_name_H-M   'P 1'
#
loop_
_entity.id
_entity.type
_entity.pdbx_description
1 polymer ?
#
loop_
_entity_poly.entity_id
_entity_poly.type
_entity_poly.pdbx_seq_one_letter_code
_entity_poly.pdbx_strand_id
1 'polypeptide(L)' 'MDRVMLIGDLEVVHNSIVSVVFKEKINLVYVAKNSLEAISKVKEYYPDIIIYETSIDNCNLSETIKLFKKYNSRVRIILL' A
#
# COMPACT_ATOMS: atom_id res chain seq x y z
N MET A 1 13.19 -0.10 10.13
CA MET A 1 12.81 -0.49 8.75
C MET A 1 11.40 0.03 8.52
N ASP A 2 11.16 0.66 7.37
CA ASP A 2 9.85 1.20 7.01
C ASP A 2 8.81 0.08 6.92
N ARG A 3 7.64 0.29 7.54
CA ARG A 3 6.47 -0.61 7.48
C ARG A 3 5.77 -0.43 6.15
N VAL A 4 5.69 -1.50 5.35
CA VAL A 4 5.13 -1.47 4.01
C VAL A 4 3.76 -2.16 4.00
N MET A 5 2.75 -1.49 3.45
CA MET A 5 1.47 -2.08 3.13
C MET A 5 1.30 -2.17 1.61
N LEU A 6 0.77 -3.30 1.15
CA LEU A 6 0.47 -3.55 -0.25
C LEU A 6 -1.04 -3.50 -0.47
N ILE A 7 -1.47 -2.92 -1.59
CA ILE A 7 -2.84 -2.96 -2.08
C ILE A 7 -2.76 -3.51 -3.50
N GLY A 8 -3.19 -4.75 -3.72
CA GLY A 8 -2.92 -5.42 -4.99
C GLY A 8 -2.76 -6.92 -4.87
N ASP A 9 -2.50 -7.52 -6.03
CA ASP A 9 -2.00 -8.89 -6.11
C ASP A 9 -0.54 -8.93 -5.64
N LEU A 10 -0.26 -9.78 -4.64
CA LEU A 10 1.07 -9.90 -4.07
C LEU A 10 2.10 -10.35 -5.09
N GLU A 11 1.76 -11.27 -6.00
CA GLU A 11 2.70 -11.78 -7.00
C GLU A 11 3.07 -10.69 -8.01
N VAL A 12 2.09 -9.92 -8.48
CA VAL A 12 2.31 -8.79 -9.38
C VAL A 12 3.21 -7.75 -8.73
N VAL A 13 2.89 -7.32 -7.51
CA VAL A 13 3.70 -6.28 -6.86
C VAL A 13 5.07 -6.80 -6.43
N HIS A 14 5.16 -8.07 -6.04
CA HIS A 14 6.42 -8.70 -5.67
C HIS A 14 7.38 -8.71 -6.86
N ASN A 15 6.89 -9.11 -8.03
CA ASN A 15 7.65 -9.17 -9.26
C ASN A 15 8.00 -7.78 -9.82
N SER A 16 7.11 -6.79 -9.67
CA SER A 16 7.30 -5.45 -10.22
C SER A 16 8.26 -4.58 -9.40
N ILE A 17 8.15 -4.56 -8.06
CA ILE A 17 8.87 -3.57 -7.25
C ILE A 17 9.62 -4.14 -6.05
N VAL A 18 9.12 -5.21 -5.42
CA VAL A 18 9.75 -5.74 -4.21
C VAL A 18 11.12 -6.36 -4.53
N SER A 19 11.18 -7.16 -5.59
CA SER A 19 12.42 -7.81 -6.05
C SER A 19 13.49 -6.78 -6.47
N VAL A 20 13.08 -5.72 -7.17
CA VAL A 20 13.99 -4.72 -7.76
C VAL A 20 14.40 -3.64 -6.77
N VAL A 21 13.43 -3.03 -6.08
CA VAL A 21 13.66 -1.83 -5.25
C VAL A 21 14.11 -2.21 -3.85
N PHE A 22 13.48 -3.22 -3.27
CA PHE A 22 13.72 -3.57 -1.88
C PHE A 22 14.73 -4.69 -1.69
N LYS A 23 15.21 -5.33 -2.77
CA LYS A 23 16.13 -6.49 -2.72
C LYS A 23 15.67 -7.51 -1.68
N GLU A 24 14.37 -7.79 -1.67
CA GLU A 24 13.68 -8.71 -0.73
C GLU A 24 13.69 -8.29 0.75
N LYS A 25 14.22 -7.10 1.10
CA LYS A 25 14.27 -6.58 2.47
C LYS A 25 13.17 -5.56 2.71
N ILE A 26 11.94 -6.04 2.83
CA ILE A 26 10.77 -5.23 3.12
C ILE A 26 10.12 -5.72 4.42
N ASN A 27 9.72 -4.78 5.28
CA ASN A 27 8.89 -5.10 6.43
C ASN A 27 7.41 -5.03 6.00
N LEU A 28 6.94 -6.06 5.31
CA LEU A 28 5.57 -6.15 4.82
C LEU A 28 4.63 -6.40 6.01
N VAL A 29 3.82 -5.40 6.36
CA VAL A 29 2.90 -5.48 7.51
C VAL A 29 1.50 -5.95 7.13
N TYR A 30 1.08 -5.74 5.87
CA TYR A 30 -0.22 -6.18 5.39
C TYR A 30 -0.32 -6.19 3.86
N VAL A 31 -1.15 -7.08 3.32
CA VAL A 31 -1.55 -7.11 1.90
C VAL A 31 -3.07 -7.02 1.84
N ALA A 32 -3.58 -5.90 1.33
CA ALA A 32 -5.00 -5.65 1.11
C ALA A 32 -5.39 -6.01 -0.32
N LYS A 33 -6.59 -6.57 -0.48
CA LYS A 33 -7.12 -6.96 -1.80
C LYS A 33 -7.74 -5.78 -2.56
N ASN A 34 -8.06 -4.69 -1.87
CA ASN A 34 -8.66 -3.47 -2.44
C ASN A 34 -8.47 -2.26 -1.49
N SER A 35 -8.83 -1.07 -1.96
CA SER A 35 -8.71 0.19 -1.21
C SER A 35 -9.54 0.20 0.07
N LEU A 36 -10.76 -0.36 0.03
CA LEU A 36 -11.67 -0.33 1.17
C LEU A 36 -11.09 -1.11 2.34
N GLU A 37 -10.57 -2.30 2.06
CA GLU A 37 -9.85 -3.10 3.04
C GLU A 37 -8.62 -2.35 3.56
N ALA A 38 -7.82 -1.78 2.66
CA ALA A 38 -6.63 -1.02 3.04
C ALA A 38 -6.95 0.15 3.98
N ILE A 39 -8.02 0.91 3.70
CA ILE A 39 -8.48 2.03 4.54
C ILE A 39 -8.89 1.54 5.94
N SER A 40 -9.53 0.37 6.05
CA SER A 40 -9.90 -0.20 7.33
C SER A 40 -8.66 -0.62 8.16
N LYS A 41 -7.62 -1.08 7.47
CA LYS A 41 -6.40 -1.66 8.07
C LYS A 41 -5.27 -0.67 8.30
N VAL A 42 -5.29 0.50 7.64
CA VAL A 42 -4.24 1.53 7.78
C VAL A 42 -4.10 2.04 9.22
N LYS A 43 -5.17 2.00 10.02
CA LYS A 43 -5.15 2.39 11.45
C LYS A 43 -4.47 1.36 12.34
N GLU A 44 -4.61 0.08 12.00
CA GLU A 44 -4.08 -1.05 12.75
C GLU A 44 -2.59 -1.23 12.45
N TYR A 45 -2.25 -1.24 11.16
CA TYR A 45 -0.90 -1.53 10.69
C TYR A 45 -0.03 -0.29 10.45
N TYR A 46 -0.57 0.91 10.66
CA TYR A 46 0.16 2.19 10.63
C TYR A 46 1.37 2.21 9.67
N PRO A 47 1.16 1.99 8.36
CA PRO A 47 2.26 1.83 7.41
C PRO A 47 2.98 3.17 7.17
N ASP A 48 4.28 3.08 6.92
CA ASP A 48 5.12 4.20 6.48
C ASP A 48 5.05 4.39 4.96
N ILE A 49 4.86 3.28 4.24
CA ILE A 49 4.76 3.22 2.78
C ILE A 49 3.55 2.36 2.40
N ILE A 50 2.72 2.87 1.49
CA ILE A 50 1.67 2.12 0.81
C ILE A 50 2.07 1.97 -0.65
N ILE A 51 2.15 0.75 -1.14
CA ILE A 51 2.30 0.46 -2.57
C ILE A 51 0.92 0.02 -3.07
N TYR A 52 0.38 0.76 -4.02
CA TYR A 52 -0.99 0.62 -4.48
C TYR A 52 -1.01 0.36 -5.99
N GLU A 53 -1.33 -0.89 -6.36
CA GLU A 53 -1.65 -1.29 -7.72
C GLU A 53 -3.01 -0.71 -8.13
N THR A 54 -3.01 0.23 -9.07
CA THR A 54 -4.23 0.95 -9.45
C THR A 54 -5.13 0.17 -10.38
N SER A 55 -4.64 -0.89 -11.03
CA SER A 55 -5.44 -1.69 -11.98
C SER A 55 -6.50 -2.58 -11.31
N ILE A 56 -6.37 -2.85 -10.00
CA ILE A 56 -7.19 -3.83 -9.28
C ILE A 56 -8.45 -3.24 -8.63
N ASP A 57 -8.62 -1.91 -8.66
CA ASP A 57 -9.70 -1.25 -7.95
C ASP A 57 -10.27 -0.05 -8.72
N ASN A 58 -11.60 0.05 -8.78
CA ASN A 58 -12.31 1.19 -9.38
C ASN A 58 -12.59 2.32 -8.37
N CYS A 59 -11.99 2.26 -7.17
CA CYS A 59 -12.14 3.30 -6.16
C CYS A 59 -11.59 4.66 -6.63
N ASN A 60 -12.21 5.74 -6.14
CA ASN A 60 -11.71 7.10 -6.38
C ASN A 60 -10.35 7.30 -5.69
N LEU A 61 -9.27 7.18 -6.46
CA LEU A 61 -7.90 7.29 -5.98
C LEU A 61 -7.65 8.55 -5.15
N SER A 62 -8.21 9.69 -5.55
CA SER A 62 -8.02 10.96 -4.83
C SER A 62 -8.62 10.92 -3.42
N GLU A 63 -9.77 10.26 -3.27
CA GLU A 63 -10.44 10.12 -1.99
C GLU A 63 -9.72 9.10 -1.10
N THR A 64 -9.31 7.97 -1.69
CA THR A 64 -8.49 6.95 -1.00
C THR A 64 -7.19 7.56 -0.44
N ILE A 65 -6.48 8.37 -1.24
CA ILE A 65 -5.27 9.07 -0.78
C ILE A 65 -5.58 10.04 0.37
N LYS A 66 -6.66 10.82 0.28
CA LYS A 66 -7.08 11.72 1.36
C LYS A 66 -7.36 10.94 2.66
N LEU A 67 -8.00 9.79 2.56
CA LEU A 67 -8.29 8.93 3.72
C LEU A 67 -7.00 8.38 4.34
N PHE A 68 -6.05 7.89 3.54
CA PHE A 68 -4.75 7.46 4.07
C PHE A 68 -4.01 8.61 4.77
N LYS A 69 -3.95 9.78 4.14
CA LYS A 69 -3.32 10.98 4.71
C LYS A 69 -4.01 11.52 5.96
N LYS A 70 -5.32 11.31 6.09
CA LYS A 70 -6.09 11.65 7.29
C LYS A 70 -5.65 10.83 8.50
N TYR A 71 -5.29 9.55 8.31
CA TYR A 71 -4.85 8.67 9.39
C TYR A 71 -3.35 8.72 9.63
N ASN A 72 -2.56 8.90 8.58
CA ASN A 72 -1.12 9.13 8.66
C ASN A 72 -0.70 10.17 7.62
N SER A 73 -0.50 11.43 8.06
CA SER A 73 -0.12 12.52 7.16
C SER A 73 1.26 12.32 6.50
N ARG A 74 2.12 11.52 7.13
CA ARG A 74 3.49 11.22 6.66
C ARG A 74 3.60 9.97 5.79
N VAL A 75 2.52 9.20 5.61
CA VAL A 75 2.55 7.99 4.77
C VAL A 75 3.02 8.34 3.36
N ARG A 76 3.95 7.56 2.81
CA ARG A 76 4.38 7.67 1.41
C ARG A 76 3.54 6.70 0.58
N ILE A 77 3.09 7.13 -0.59
CA ILE A 77 2.24 6.31 -1.46
C ILE A 77 2.96 6.17 -2.79
N ILE A 78 3.15 4.93 -3.22
CA ILE A 78 3.71 4.55 -4.53
C ILE A 78 2.55 3.94 -5.31
N LEU A 79 2.27 4.50 -6.48
CA LEU A 79 1.23 4.01 -7.38
C LEU A 79 1.89 3.16 -8.46
N LEU A 80 1.28 2.00 -8.73
CA LEU A 80 1.62 1.11 -9.83
C LEU A 80 0.51 1.14 -10.88
#